data_AF-A0A9D6IIC3-F1
#
_entry.id   AF-A0A9D6IIC3-F1
#
_cell.length_a   1.000
_cell.length_b   1.000
_cell.length_c   1.000
_cell.angle_alpha   90.00
_cell.angle_beta   90.00
_cell.angle_gamma   90.00
#
_symmetry.space_group_name_H-M   'P 1'
#
loop_
_entity.id
_entity.type
_entity.pdbx_description
1 polymer ?
#
loop_
_entity_poly.entity_id
_entity_poly.type
_entity_poly.pdbx_seq_one_letter_code
_entity_poly.pdbx_strand_id
1 'polypeptide(L)'
;MEVSLFVFEDQAKEILSGVNGIRSSGIIGGLLAAVVLFFFLRRFDATFIVSLAIPTSILAATLMLYALGKTLNILTMMGLMLGVGMLVDNSIVVLESIFRHYMLGKSAFAAARDGASEVGTA
;
A
#
# COMPACT_ATOMS: atom_id res chain seq x y z
N MET A 1 40.09 -39.95 6.83
CA MET A 1 40.19 -38.55 6.35
C MET A 1 38.76 -38.05 6.24
N GLU A 2 38.30 -37.28 7.23
CA GLU A 2 36.93 -36.74 7.23
C GLU A 2 36.90 -35.49 6.37
N VAL A 3 36.07 -35.51 5.33
CA VAL A 3 35.87 -34.37 4.43
C VAL A 3 34.82 -33.47 5.06
N SER A 4 35.21 -32.29 5.53
CA SER A 4 34.29 -31.26 5.99
C SER A 4 33.81 -30.40 4.82
N LEU A 5 32.51 -30.49 4.52
CA LEU A 5 31.83 -29.64 3.54
C LEU A 5 31.50 -28.29 4.19
N PHE A 6 32.11 -27.22 3.70
CA PHE A 6 31.81 -25.86 4.09
C PHE A 6 30.94 -25.20 3.03
N VAL A 7 29.82 -24.62 3.43
CA VAL A 7 28.98 -23.82 2.54
C VAL A 7 29.68 -22.47 2.35
N PHE A 8 30.20 -22.22 1.15
CA PHE A 8 30.94 -21.00 0.83
C PHE A 8 29.99 -19.82 0.57
N GLU A 9 28.85 -20.06 -0.07
CA GLU A 9 27.82 -19.06 -0.37
C GLU A 9 26.41 -19.68 -0.32
N ASP A 10 25.46 -18.99 0.31
CA ASP A 10 24.06 -19.40 0.42
C ASP A 10 23.14 -18.25 -0.02
N GLN A 11 22.76 -18.27 -1.29
CA GLN A 11 21.89 -17.28 -1.91
C GLN A 11 20.47 -17.29 -1.32
N ALA A 12 20.02 -18.42 -0.75
CA ALA A 12 18.72 -18.47 -0.10
C ALA A 12 18.72 -17.61 1.18
N LYS A 13 19.83 -17.58 1.92
CA LYS A 13 20.01 -16.71 3.10
C LYS A 13 19.95 -15.22 2.76
N GLU A 14 20.55 -14.81 1.64
CA GLU A 14 20.48 -13.43 1.17
C GLU A 14 19.05 -13.05 0.74
N ILE A 15 18.38 -13.91 -0.03
CA ILE A 15 16.98 -13.68 -0.44
C ILE A 15 16.08 -13.58 0.80
N LEU A 16 16.23 -14.49 1.77
CA LEU A 16 15.42 -14.49 2.99
C LEU A 16 15.67 -13.22 3.81
N SER A 17 16.92 -12.76 3.86
CA SER A 17 17.29 -11.50 4.53
C SER A 17 16.70 -10.28 3.82
N GLY A 18 16.73 -10.27 2.48
CA GLY A 18 16.09 -9.24 1.66
C GLY A 18 14.57 -9.20 1.85
N VAL A 19 13.90 -10.36 1.85
CA VAL A 19 12.45 -10.47 2.10
C VAL A 19 12.10 -10.00 3.51
N ASN A 20 12.88 -10.38 4.52
CA ASN A 20 12.68 -9.89 5.89
C ASN A 20 12.93 -8.39 6.03
N GLY A 21 13.93 -7.85 5.32
CA GLY A 21 14.17 -6.41 5.23
C GLY A 21 12.97 -5.66 4.65
N ILE A 22 12.48 -6.10 3.49
CA ILE A 22 11.29 -5.56 2.82
C ILE A 22 10.06 -5.64 3.74
N ARG A 23 9.86 -6.77 4.44
CA ARG A 23 8.77 -6.92 5.41
C ARG A 23 8.88 -5.92 6.55
N SER A 24 10.06 -5.78 7.14
CA SER A 24 10.30 -4.85 8.25
C SER A 24 10.09 -3.40 7.83
N SER A 25 10.70 -2.99 6.70
CA SER A 25 10.52 -1.66 6.13
C SER A 25 9.07 -1.37 5.76
N GLY A 26 8.34 -2.35 5.22
CA GLY A 26 6.91 -2.23 4.93
C GLY A 26 6.06 -2.00 6.18
N ILE A 27 6.34 -2.73 7.27
CA ILE A 27 5.63 -2.55 8.55
C ILE A 27 5.93 -1.17 9.16
N ILE A 28 7.21 -0.79 9.23
CA ILE A 28 7.63 0.50 9.80
C ILE A 28 7.07 1.65 8.96
N GLY A 29 7.18 1.57 7.63
CA GLY A 29 6.64 2.56 6.70
C GLY A 29 5.11 2.67 6.78
N GLY A 30 4.41 1.54 6.83
CA GLY A 30 2.95 1.52 6.99
C GLY A 30 2.49 2.10 8.33
N LEU A 31 3.19 1.81 9.42
CA LEU A 31 2.90 2.36 10.74
C LEU A 31 3.13 3.89 10.77
N LEU A 32 4.26 4.36 10.22
CA LEU A 32 4.56 5.78 10.12
C LEU A 32 3.52 6.51 9.25
N ALA A 33 3.15 5.94 8.10
CA ALA A 33 2.10 6.48 7.26
C ALA A 33 0.77 6.60 8.01
N ALA A 34 0.36 5.55 8.74
CA ALA A 34 -0.86 5.59 9.54
C ALA A 34 -0.84 6.69 10.61
N VAL A 35 0.30 6.88 11.30
CA VAL A 35 0.47 7.94 12.31
C VAL A 35 0.42 9.33 11.69
N VAL A 36 1.12 9.55 10.57
CA VAL A 36 1.12 10.84 9.85
C VAL A 36 -0.29 11.16 9.34
N LEU A 37 -0.97 10.19 8.74
CA LEU A 37 -2.36 10.34 8.29
C LEU A 37 -3.30 10.65 9.45
N PHE A 38 -3.14 9.98 10.58
CA PHE A 38 -3.95 10.26 11.77
C PHE A 38 -3.77 11.70 12.25
N PHE A 39 -2.54 12.19 12.30
CA PHE A 39 -2.24 13.57 12.71
C PHE A 39 -2.77 14.62 11.73
N PHE A 40 -2.66 14.37 10.42
CA PHE A 40 -3.12 15.30 9.39
C PHE A 40 -4.64 15.34 9.28
N LEU A 41 -5.30 14.18 9.24
CA LEU A 41 -6.75 14.12 9.00
C LEU A 41 -7.57 14.35 10.27
N ARG A 42 -6.99 14.17 11.47
CA ARG A 42 -7.69 14.32 12.78
C ARG A 42 -9.00 13.52 12.88
N ARG A 43 -9.18 12.50 12.05
CA ARG A 43 -10.43 11.76 11.85
C ARG A 43 -10.17 10.28 11.61
N PHE A 44 -10.69 9.45 12.51
CA PHE A 44 -10.48 8.00 12.52
C PHE A 44 -11.12 7.27 11.33
N ASP A 45 -12.25 7.76 10.84
CA ASP A 45 -12.98 7.18 9.72
C ASP A 45 -12.17 7.24 8.42
N ALA A 46 -11.56 8.39 8.15
CA ALA A 46 -10.70 8.58 6.99
C ALA A 46 -9.44 7.70 7.03
N THR A 47 -8.75 7.67 8.17
CA THR A 47 -7.57 6.82 8.38
C THR A 47 -7.90 5.33 8.25
N PHE A 48 -9.07 4.91 8.71
CA PHE A 48 -9.49 3.51 8.63
C PHE A 48 -9.75 3.06 7.18
N ILE A 49 -10.39 3.90 6.38
CA ILE A 49 -10.63 3.62 4.95
C ILE A 49 -9.30 3.43 4.21
N VAL A 50 -8.34 4.35 4.39
CA VAL A 50 -7.02 4.26 3.74
C VAL A 50 -6.23 3.04 4.24
N SER A 51 -6.30 2.76 5.54
CA SER A 51 -5.63 1.60 6.14
C SER A 51 -6.17 0.26 5.62
N LEU A 52 -7.45 0.18 5.24
CA LEU A 52 -8.04 -0.98 4.57
C LEU A 52 -7.72 -1.01 3.07
N ALA A 53 -7.54 0.14 2.41
CA ALA A 53 -7.21 0.23 1.00
C ALA A 53 -5.82 -0.38 0.70
N ILE A 54 -4.84 -0.23 1.59
CA ILE A 54 -3.48 -0.78 1.43
C ILE A 54 -3.48 -2.32 1.30
N PRO A 55 -3.97 -3.10 2.28
CA PRO A 55 -3.94 -4.56 2.21
C PRO A 55 -4.83 -5.10 1.09
N THR A 56 -5.98 -4.48 0.82
CA THR A 56 -6.87 -4.90 -0.29
C THR A 56 -6.21 -4.69 -1.65
N SER A 57 -5.46 -3.60 -1.83
CA SER A 57 -4.72 -3.32 -3.07
C SER A 57 -3.55 -4.26 -3.28
N ILE A 58 -2.81 -4.58 -2.21
CA ILE A 58 -1.75 -5.59 -2.26
C ILE A 58 -2.36 -6.93 -2.69
N LEU A 59 -3.43 -7.38 -2.04
CA LEU A 59 -4.12 -8.63 -2.38
C LEU A 59 -4.57 -8.66 -3.85
N ALA A 60 -5.17 -7.57 -4.34
CA ALA A 60 -5.60 -7.46 -5.73
C ALA A 60 -4.41 -7.59 -6.71
N ALA A 61 -3.30 -6.93 -6.40
CA ALA A 61 -2.11 -6.97 -7.24
C ALA A 61 -1.42 -8.35 -7.22
N THR A 62 -1.37 -9.04 -6.06
CA THR A 62 -0.87 -10.43 -6.00
C THR A 62 -1.78 -11.39 -6.74
N LEU A 63 -3.10 -11.22 -6.65
CA LEU A 63 -4.08 -12.00 -7.44
C LEU A 63 -3.85 -11.82 -8.93
N MET A 64 -3.57 -10.59 -9.37
CA MET A 64 -3.28 -10.31 -10.77
C MET A 64 -1.97 -10.95 -11.22
N LEU A 65 -0.90 -10.89 -10.41
CA LEU A 65 0.35 -11.58 -10.68
C LEU A 65 0.15 -13.10 -10.80
N TYR A 66 -0.67 -13.68 -9.90
CA TYR A 66 -1.03 -15.09 -9.96
C TYR A 66 -1.78 -15.43 -11.26
N ALA A 67 -2.75 -14.60 -11.66
CA ALA A 67 -3.48 -14.78 -12.92
C ALA A 67 -2.57 -14.67 -14.16
N LEU A 68 -1.50 -13.87 -14.09
CA LEU A 68 -0.47 -13.71 -15.13
C LEU A 68 0.60 -14.81 -15.09
N GLY A 69 0.53 -15.76 -14.15
CA GLY A 69 1.54 -16.81 -13.96
C GLY A 69 2.90 -16.28 -13.50
N LYS A 70 2.95 -15.09 -12.90
CA LYS A 70 4.17 -14.46 -12.37
C LYS A 70 4.32 -14.74 -10.87
N THR A 71 5.55 -14.90 -10.43
CA THR A 71 5.89 -15.09 -9.02
C THR A 71 6.23 -13.76 -8.35
N LEU A 72 6.13 -13.73 -7.02
CA LEU A 72 6.68 -12.64 -6.23
C LEU A 72 8.21 -12.76 -6.19
N ASN A 73 8.88 -11.81 -6.81
CA ASN A 73 10.33 -11.63 -6.75
C ASN A 73 10.67 -10.17 -6.36
N ILE A 74 11.96 -9.87 -6.21
CA ILE A 74 12.41 -8.54 -5.78
C ILE A 74 11.87 -7.44 -6.73
N LEU A 75 11.93 -7.64 -8.05
CA LEU A 75 11.44 -6.66 -9.03
C LEU A 75 9.93 -6.44 -8.91
N THR A 76 9.12 -7.50 -8.78
CA THR A 76 7.66 -7.35 -8.60
C THR A 76 7.32 -6.73 -7.25
N MET A 77 8.10 -7.01 -6.21
CA MET A 77 7.92 -6.41 -4.89
C MET A 77 8.22 -4.90 -4.92
N MET A 78 9.27 -4.48 -5.65
CA MET A 78 9.54 -3.05 -5.85
C MET A 78 8.41 -2.36 -6.62
N GLY A 79 7.88 -2.99 -7.67
CA GLY A 79 6.71 -2.49 -8.40
C GLY A 79 5.46 -2.39 -7.53
N LEU A 80 5.19 -3.39 -6.70
CA LEU A 80 4.08 -3.38 -5.73
C LEU A 80 4.23 -2.23 -4.73
N MET A 81 5.43 -2.00 -4.18
CA MET A 81 5.68 -0.90 -3.25
C MET A 81 5.42 0.47 -3.89
N LEU A 82 5.89 0.69 -5.12
CA LEU A 82 5.62 1.94 -5.85
C LEU A 82 4.13 2.11 -6.16
N GLY A 83 3.47 1.05 -6.61
CA GLY A 83 2.04 1.07 -6.92
C GLY A 83 1.17 1.38 -5.71
N VAL A 84 1.49 0.78 -4.56
CA VAL A 84 0.77 1.05 -3.30
C VAL A 84 0.91 2.51 -2.89
N GLY A 85 2.09 3.12 -3.02
CA GLY A 85 2.29 4.54 -2.71
C GLY A 85 1.40 5.45 -3.56
N MET A 86 1.46 5.29 -4.88
CA MET A 86 0.63 6.07 -5.80
C MET A 86 -0.88 5.88 -5.56
N LEU A 87 -1.31 4.66 -5.22
CA LEU A 87 -2.71 4.37 -4.95
C LEU A 87 -3.20 5.00 -3.65
N VAL A 88 -2.37 4.99 -2.60
CA VAL A 88 -2.69 5.64 -1.32
C VAL A 88 -2.82 7.14 -1.50
N ASP A 89 -1.88 7.77 -2.21
CA ASP A 89 -1.92 9.21 -2.48
C ASP A 89 -3.20 9.60 -3.22
N ASN A 90 -3.55 8.89 -4.30
CA ASN A 90 -4.79 9.14 -5.05
C ASN A 90 -6.05 8.93 -4.19
N SER A 91 -6.05 7.90 -3.33
CA SER A 91 -7.18 7.61 -2.44
C SER A 91 -7.39 8.72 -1.41
N ILE A 92 -6.31 9.32 -0.90
CA ILE A 92 -6.37 10.43 0.05
C ILE A 92 -6.96 11.68 -0.61
N VAL A 93 -6.52 12.02 -1.83
CA VAL A 93 -7.02 13.19 -2.56
C VAL A 93 -8.53 13.07 -2.83
N VAL A 94 -9.00 11.90 -3.27
CA VAL A 94 -10.44 11.65 -3.48
C VAL A 94 -11.22 11.81 -2.18
N LEU A 95 -10.73 11.22 -1.08
CA LEU A 95 -11.39 11.30 0.22
C LEU A 95 -11.49 12.74 0.74
N GLU A 96 -10.43 13.54 0.54
CA GLU A 96 -10.41 14.95 0.91
C GLU A 96 -11.41 15.77 0.09
N SER A 97 -11.52 15.53 -1.22
CA SER A 97 -12.53 16.19 -2.06
C SER A 97 -13.96 15.82 -1.65
N ILE A 98 -14.23 14.54 -1.37
CA ILE A 98 -15.53 14.09 -0.85
C ILE A 98 -15.84 14.80 0.47
N PHE A 99 -14.87 14.89 1.36
CA PHE A 99 -15.05 15.54 2.65
C PHE A 99 -15.30 17.04 2.51
N ARG A 100 -14.57 17.72 1.63
CA ARG A 100 -14.78 19.13 1.30
C ARG A 100 -16.21 19.36 0.83
N HIS A 101 -16.70 18.52 -0.07
CA HIS A 101 -18.08 18.56 -0.56
C HIS A 101 -19.13 18.32 0.53
N TYR A 102 -18.85 17.40 1.46
CA TYR A 102 -19.70 17.16 2.62
C TYR A 102 -19.77 18.39 3.54
N MET A 103 -18.62 19.05 3.78
CA MET A 103 -18.53 20.28 4.57
C MET A 103 -19.24 21.48 3.91
N LEU A 104 -19.43 21.47 2.60
CA LEU A 104 -20.26 22.44 1.87
C LEU A 104 -21.78 22.19 2.02
N GLY A 105 -22.20 21.23 2.85
CA GLY A 105 -23.60 20.94 3.15
C GLY A 105 -24.26 19.95 2.19
N LYS A 106 -23.50 19.29 1.30
CA LYS A 106 -24.04 18.22 0.44
C LYS A 106 -24.32 16.97 1.27
N SER A 107 -25.34 16.20 0.87
CA SER A 107 -25.58 14.87 1.44
C SER A 107 -24.40 13.93 1.19
N ALA A 108 -24.17 12.94 2.05
CA ALA A 108 -23.04 12.01 1.93
C ALA A 108 -22.93 11.37 0.54
N PHE A 109 -24.06 11.00 -0.07
CA PHE A 109 -24.10 10.45 -1.42
C PHE A 109 -23.71 11.47 -2.50
N ALA A 110 -24.25 12.69 -2.43
CA ALA A 110 -23.91 13.75 -3.37
C ALA A 110 -22.44 14.18 -3.24
N ALA A 111 -21.93 14.24 -2.00
CA ALA A 111 -20.53 14.54 -1.73
C ALA A 111 -19.59 13.46 -2.28
N ALA A 112 -19.93 12.18 -2.12
CA ALA A 112 -19.16 11.06 -2.66
C ALA A 112 -19.10 11.11 -4.20
N ARG A 113 -20.26 11.33 -4.85
CA ARG A 113 -20.35 11.42 -6.31
C ARG A 113 -19.56 12.60 -6.86
N ASP A 114 -19.83 13.79 -6.34
CA ASP A 114 -19.27 15.03 -6.87
C ASP A 114 -17.76 15.11 -6.57
N GLY A 115 -17.34 14.72 -5.36
CA GLY A 115 -15.93 14.70 -4.98
C GLY A 115 -15.10 13.67 -5.75
N ALA A 116 -15.65 12.47 -6.00
CA ALA A 116 -14.98 11.50 -6.86
C ALA A 116 -14.89 11.99 -8.32
N SER A 117 -15.93 12.67 -8.83
CA SER A 117 -15.94 13.18 -10.20
C SER A 117 -14.98 14.35 -10.43
N GLU A 118 -14.75 15.19 -9.41
CA GLU A 118 -13.83 16.33 -9.48
C GLU A 118 -12.37 15.88 -9.65
N VAL A 119 -11.98 14.84 -8.91
CA VAL A 119 -10.59 14.33 -8.91
C VAL A 119 -10.37 13.32 -10.03
N GLY A 120 -11.41 12.59 -10.45
CA GLY A 120 -11.30 11.55 -11.49
C GLY A 120 -10.99 12.07 -12.90
N THR A 121 -11.12 13.39 -13.14
CA THR A 121 -10.74 14.02 -14.41
C THR A 121 -9.32 14.60 -14.41
N ALA A 122 -8.59 14.50 -13.29
CA ALA A 122 -7.24 15.05 -13.12
C ALA A 122 -6.14 14.03 -13.51
#